data_AF-A0A2M8Y8V2-F1
#
_entry.id   AF-A0A2M8Y8V2-F1
#
_cell.length_a   1.000
_cell.length_b   1.000
_cell.length_c   1.000
_cell.angle_alpha   90.00
_cell.angle_beta   90.00
_cell.angle_gamma   90.00
#
_symmetry.space_group_name_H-M   'P 1'
#
loop_
_entity.id
_entity.type
_entity.pdbx_description
1 polymer ?
#
loop_
_entity_poly.entity_id
_entity_poly.type
_entity_poly.pdbx_seq_one_letter_code
_entity_poly.pdbx_strand_id
1 'polypeptide(L)'
;MPTARRGLGLLETLLPRLTASALSQVQLIALFPKLDTWRGKASSSQFRVNGSVLLNQELIGNPWWLAEHLLHESPHQKLYDFRHGHSLLAPDYAREDGARVCSLWNAPDIEGNHYWDAHRTLAAFHVYVHLALLCLLAERQEAALASQYGPIGQHMSGSRRAIDRARYLGEQLHGTAWPELGLAGRQMTDWLLDVLNALDTRRRPGGATVHLLLDLYERQSRKLDTYLAQQPPPRSDTLAAQAERELAQTREALHMLDRELPPAAQEQEHNWPQARQRVLQALWPLAEDDNLMERSGYPQAQTLIAQMVQQSSRQLGALGALG
;
A
#
# COMPACT_ATOMS: atom_id res chain seq x y z
N MET A 1 -4.79 27.45 -6.29
CA MET A 1 -4.62 27.90 -4.89
C MET A 1 -5.82 27.62 -3.98
N PRO A 2 -7.11 27.78 -4.39
CA PRO A 2 -8.25 27.52 -3.49
C PRO A 2 -8.31 26.10 -2.93
N THR A 3 -8.00 25.08 -3.73
CA THR A 3 -8.09 23.69 -3.29
C THR A 3 -6.95 23.24 -2.37
N ALA A 4 -5.78 23.88 -2.48
CA ALA A 4 -4.67 23.62 -1.56
C ALA A 4 -5.08 23.93 -0.11
N ARG A 5 -5.75 25.08 0.07
CA ARG A 5 -6.36 25.48 1.35
C ARG A 5 -7.48 24.54 1.77
N ARG A 6 -8.25 23.98 0.83
CA ARG A 6 -9.32 23.01 1.16
C ARG A 6 -8.76 21.69 1.69
N GLY A 7 -7.72 21.12 1.08
CA GLY A 7 -7.11 19.89 1.62
C GLY A 7 -6.44 20.12 2.98
N LEU A 8 -5.79 21.27 3.19
CA LEU A 8 -5.28 21.63 4.51
C LEU A 8 -6.41 21.81 5.54
N GLY A 9 -7.45 22.56 5.20
CA GLY A 9 -8.60 22.76 6.08
C GLY A 9 -9.32 21.45 6.42
N LEU A 10 -9.34 20.50 5.50
CA LEU A 10 -9.84 19.15 5.75
C LEU A 10 -8.99 18.41 6.81
N LEU A 11 -7.66 18.47 6.69
CA LEU A 11 -6.75 17.91 7.69
C LEU A 11 -6.91 18.60 9.07
N GLU A 12 -7.08 19.92 9.10
CA GLU A 12 -7.33 20.67 10.33
C GLU A 12 -8.67 20.29 10.97
N THR A 13 -9.68 20.00 10.14
CA THR A 13 -11.01 19.58 10.61
C THR A 13 -10.97 18.17 11.21
N LEU A 14 -10.36 17.22 10.51
CA LEU A 14 -10.33 15.82 10.95
C LEU A 14 -9.31 15.60 12.08
N LEU A 15 -8.18 16.27 12.02
CA LEU A 15 -6.99 15.95 12.80
C LEU A 15 -6.23 17.18 13.29
N PRO A 16 -6.88 18.15 13.97
CA PRO A 16 -6.31 19.47 14.24
C PRO A 16 -4.93 19.42 14.92
N ARG A 17 -4.79 18.58 15.96
CA ARG A 17 -3.52 18.44 16.70
C ARG A 17 -2.44 17.74 15.89
N LEU A 18 -2.81 16.69 15.14
CA LEU A 18 -1.86 15.94 14.34
C LEU A 18 -1.36 16.78 13.16
N THR A 19 -2.28 17.48 12.50
CA THR A 19 -2.01 18.37 11.38
C THR A 19 -1.05 19.47 11.79
N ALA A 20 -1.30 20.14 12.93
CA ALA A 20 -0.40 21.14 13.47
C ALA A 20 1.01 20.57 13.75
N SER A 21 1.11 19.37 14.34
CA SER A 21 2.40 18.74 14.62
C SER A 21 3.11 18.20 13.38
N ALA A 22 2.39 17.67 12.39
CA ALA A 22 2.98 17.07 11.21
C ALA A 22 3.51 18.16 10.26
N LEU A 23 2.77 19.26 10.13
CA LEU A 23 3.13 20.37 9.27
C LEU A 23 4.11 21.36 9.90
N SER A 24 4.41 21.26 11.20
CA SER A 24 5.33 22.18 11.86
C SER A 24 6.74 22.19 11.27
N GLN A 25 7.12 21.10 10.59
CA GLN A 25 8.41 20.99 9.89
C GLN A 25 8.32 21.27 8.39
N VAL A 26 7.12 21.49 7.84
CA VAL A 26 6.93 21.78 6.42
C VAL A 26 7.06 23.29 6.18
N GLN A 27 8.12 23.68 5.48
CA GLN A 27 8.41 25.07 5.12
C GLN A 27 7.95 25.41 3.69
N LEU A 28 8.00 24.41 2.80
CA LEU A 28 7.70 24.58 1.38
C LEU A 28 6.85 23.43 0.87
N ILE A 29 5.77 23.76 0.16
CA ILE A 29 5.01 22.82 -0.65
C ILE A 29 5.26 23.18 -2.12
N ALA A 30 5.99 22.31 -2.83
CA ALA A 30 6.27 22.46 -4.25
C ALA A 30 5.29 21.62 -5.07
N LEU A 31 4.87 22.15 -6.21
CA LEU A 31 3.97 21.45 -7.13
C LEU A 31 4.75 20.99 -8.37
N PHE A 32 4.53 19.75 -8.81
CA PHE A 32 5.16 19.23 -10.02
C PHE A 32 4.13 18.66 -11.01
N PRO A 33 4.37 18.78 -12.33
CA PRO A 33 3.55 18.15 -13.36
C PRO A 33 3.90 16.66 -13.55
N LYS A 34 2.97 15.86 -14.12
CA LYS A 34 3.23 14.47 -14.54
C LYS A 34 4.07 14.41 -15.82
N LEU A 35 5.35 14.77 -15.72
CA LEU A 35 6.30 14.69 -16.83
C LEU A 35 7.41 13.69 -16.49
N ASP A 36 7.85 12.94 -17.50
CA ASP A 36 8.98 12.03 -17.44
C ASP A 36 8.98 11.11 -16.19
N THR A 37 10.02 11.20 -15.37
CA THR A 37 10.22 10.41 -14.14
C THR A 37 9.18 10.68 -13.04
N TRP A 38 8.32 11.69 -13.21
CA TRP A 38 7.25 12.05 -12.27
C TRP A 38 5.87 11.53 -12.66
N ARG A 39 5.71 10.92 -13.84
CA ARG A 39 4.41 10.46 -14.36
C ARG A 39 3.65 9.54 -13.38
N GLY A 40 4.37 8.68 -12.66
CA GLY A 40 3.81 7.75 -11.66
C GLY A 40 3.81 8.25 -10.22
N LYS A 41 4.30 9.47 -9.93
CA LYS A 41 4.43 9.99 -8.56
C LYS A 41 3.29 10.93 -8.21
N ALA A 42 2.64 10.64 -7.09
CA ALA A 42 1.60 11.50 -6.53
C ALA A 42 2.21 12.53 -5.55
N SER A 43 3.17 12.10 -4.72
CA SER A 43 3.91 12.97 -3.83
C SER A 43 5.34 12.46 -3.63
N SER A 44 6.20 13.31 -3.07
CA SER A 44 7.53 12.93 -2.63
C SER A 44 8.04 13.89 -1.55
N SER A 45 8.88 13.37 -0.67
CA SER A 45 9.78 14.12 0.20
C SER A 45 11.19 13.54 0.08
N GLN A 46 12.19 14.33 0.43
CA GLN A 46 13.58 13.91 0.37
C GLN A 46 14.34 14.34 1.62
N PHE A 47 15.01 13.39 2.24
CA PHE A 47 15.85 13.60 3.43
C PHE A 47 16.93 14.69 3.27
N ARG A 48 17.41 14.93 2.04
CA ARG A 48 18.42 15.97 1.76
C ARG A 48 17.83 17.37 1.58
N VAL A 49 16.52 17.47 1.40
CA VAL A 49 15.80 18.73 1.18
C VAL A 49 14.72 18.83 2.27
N ASN A 50 15.19 18.97 3.51
CA ASN A 50 14.31 19.03 4.67
C ASN A 50 13.32 20.20 4.57
N GLY A 51 12.15 19.98 5.16
CA GLY A 51 11.04 20.92 5.17
C GLY A 51 10.35 21.13 3.82
N SER A 52 10.67 20.31 2.81
CA SER A 52 10.02 20.37 1.51
C SER A 52 9.10 19.16 1.26
N VAL A 53 7.88 19.45 0.82
CA VAL A 53 6.90 18.46 0.37
C VAL A 53 6.60 18.74 -1.10
N LEU A 54 6.78 17.73 -1.96
CA LEU A 54 6.48 17.83 -3.38
C LEU A 54 5.16 17.11 -3.64
N LEU A 55 4.20 17.81 -4.24
CA LEU A 55 2.88 17.30 -4.57
C LEU A 55 2.62 17.40 -6.06
N ASN A 56 2.00 16.38 -6.63
CA ASN A 56 1.57 16.42 -8.01
C ASN A 56 0.46 17.47 -8.18
N GLN A 57 0.57 18.31 -9.19
CA GLN A 57 -0.38 19.41 -9.44
C GLN A 57 -1.83 18.91 -9.63
N GLU A 58 -2.01 17.68 -10.12
CA GLU A 58 -3.34 17.08 -10.29
C GLU A 58 -4.04 16.78 -8.95
N LEU A 59 -3.28 16.63 -7.85
CA LEU A 59 -3.84 16.46 -6.51
C LEU A 59 -4.70 17.66 -6.08
N ILE A 60 -4.39 18.84 -6.62
CA ILE A 60 -5.10 20.09 -6.30
C ILE A 60 -6.55 20.03 -6.83
N GLY A 61 -6.92 19.05 -7.65
CA GLY A 61 -8.32 18.86 -8.05
C GLY A 61 -9.21 18.30 -6.93
N ASN A 62 -8.64 17.63 -5.92
CA ASN A 62 -9.41 16.87 -4.95
C ASN A 62 -8.90 17.07 -3.50
N PRO A 63 -9.70 17.66 -2.59
CA PRO A 63 -9.27 17.91 -1.20
C PRO A 63 -8.88 16.66 -0.42
N TRP A 64 -9.57 15.54 -0.61
CA TRP A 64 -9.29 14.27 0.09
C TRP A 64 -7.95 13.68 -0.36
N TRP A 65 -7.71 13.66 -1.67
CA TRP A 65 -6.47 13.15 -2.24
C TRP A 65 -5.27 14.00 -1.81
N LEU A 66 -5.44 15.33 -1.83
CA LEU A 66 -4.44 16.28 -1.37
C LEU A 66 -4.15 16.11 0.12
N ALA A 67 -5.18 15.99 0.96
CA ALA A 67 -5.04 15.78 2.40
C ALA A 67 -4.24 14.51 2.71
N GLU A 68 -4.57 13.39 2.05
CA GLU A 68 -3.83 12.13 2.22
C GLU A 68 -2.35 12.28 1.87
N HIS A 69 -2.02 12.89 0.72
CA HIS A 69 -0.63 13.00 0.26
C HIS A 69 0.17 14.06 1.03
N LEU A 70 -0.47 15.14 1.45
CA LEU A 70 0.16 16.12 2.33
C LEU A 70 0.48 15.48 3.68
N LEU A 71 -0.46 14.72 4.27
CA LEU A 71 -0.19 13.99 5.51
C LEU A 71 0.75 12.80 5.29
N HIS A 72 0.87 12.23 4.08
CA HIS A 72 1.87 11.20 3.79
C HIS A 72 3.28 11.76 3.95
N GLU A 73 3.56 12.91 3.33
CA GLU A 73 4.91 13.46 3.26
C GLU A 73 5.33 14.25 4.51
N SER A 74 4.38 14.83 5.24
CA SER A 74 4.70 15.70 6.39
C SER A 74 5.36 14.95 7.57
N PRO A 75 4.89 13.76 7.99
CA PRO A 75 5.54 12.97 9.04
C PRO A 75 6.93 12.48 8.66
N HIS A 76 7.24 12.33 7.37
CA HIS A 76 8.60 12.03 6.94
C HIS A 76 9.57 13.15 7.33
N GLN A 77 9.17 14.43 7.21
CA GLN A 77 10.02 15.56 7.63
C GLN A 77 10.42 15.48 9.10
N LYS A 78 9.44 15.22 9.95
CA LYS A 78 9.68 15.05 11.39
C LYS A 78 10.60 13.85 11.68
N LEU A 79 10.41 12.75 10.96
CA LEU A 79 11.27 11.57 11.10
C LEU A 79 12.70 11.86 10.64
N TYR A 80 12.89 12.68 9.61
CA TYR A 80 14.21 13.12 9.16
C TYR A 80 14.93 13.93 10.25
N ASP A 81 14.22 14.78 10.99
CA ASP A 81 14.81 15.48 12.14
C ASP A 81 15.20 14.50 13.26
N PHE A 82 14.31 13.55 13.60
CA PHE A 82 14.62 12.51 14.58
C PHE A 82 15.85 11.69 14.20
N ARG A 83 16.04 11.41 12.90
CA ARG A 83 17.21 10.68 12.42
C ARG A 83 18.53 11.43 12.63
N HIS A 84 18.52 12.76 12.59
CA HIS A 84 19.74 13.53 12.84
C HIS A 84 20.09 13.59 14.33
N GLY A 85 19.10 13.51 15.23
CA GLY A 85 19.27 13.73 16.66
C GLY A 85 19.20 12.48 17.56
N HIS A 86 18.72 11.34 17.06
CA HIS A 86 18.40 10.17 17.88
C HIS A 86 18.88 8.85 17.29
N SER A 87 19.01 7.84 18.16
CA SER A 87 19.35 6.45 17.82
C SER A 87 18.16 5.70 17.23
N LEU A 88 17.66 6.15 16.07
CA LEU A 88 16.61 5.43 15.33
C LEU A 88 17.13 4.10 14.79
N LEU A 89 18.35 4.09 14.27
CA LEU A 89 19.04 2.91 13.74
C LEU A 89 20.17 2.52 14.69
N ALA A 90 20.58 1.25 14.64
CA ALA A 90 21.72 0.76 15.39
C ALA A 90 23.01 1.51 14.98
N PRO A 91 23.98 1.73 15.90
CA PRO A 91 25.20 2.49 15.59
C PRO A 91 26.04 1.90 14.45
N ASP A 92 25.99 0.59 14.28
CA ASP A 92 26.70 -0.22 13.28
C ASP A 92 25.82 -0.56 12.05
N TYR A 93 24.64 0.06 11.93
CA TYR A 93 23.74 -0.19 10.81
C TYR A 93 24.40 0.09 9.46
N ALA A 94 24.58 -0.97 8.67
CA ALA A 94 25.04 -0.93 7.30
C ALA A 94 23.89 -1.30 6.36
N ARG A 95 23.51 -0.37 5.48
CA ARG A 95 22.35 -0.54 4.59
C ARG A 95 22.50 -1.72 3.63
N GLU A 96 23.71 -2.05 3.20
CA GLU A 96 23.97 -3.07 2.18
C GLU A 96 23.70 -4.48 2.74
N ASP A 97 24.19 -4.74 3.95
CA ASP A 97 24.12 -6.04 4.62
C ASP A 97 22.91 -6.20 5.55
N GLY A 98 22.17 -5.11 5.81
CA GLY A 98 21.05 -5.10 6.73
C GLY A 98 19.84 -5.92 6.26
N ALA A 99 19.06 -6.40 7.23
CA ALA A 99 17.85 -7.16 6.98
C ALA A 99 16.88 -6.44 6.01
N ARG A 100 16.23 -7.22 5.13
CA ARG A 100 15.29 -6.73 4.12
C ARG A 100 13.87 -7.19 4.39
N VAL A 101 12.93 -6.25 4.33
CA VAL A 101 11.49 -6.48 4.46
C VAL A 101 10.83 -6.36 3.09
N CYS A 102 10.09 -7.39 2.67
CA CYS A 102 9.35 -7.36 1.42
C CYS A 102 8.06 -6.54 1.57
N SER A 103 7.86 -5.51 0.77
CA SER A 103 6.61 -4.75 0.69
C SER A 103 5.64 -5.45 -0.27
N LEU A 104 4.79 -6.33 0.29
CA LEU A 104 3.94 -7.25 -0.49
C LEU A 104 2.94 -6.56 -1.42
N TRP A 105 2.61 -5.30 -1.15
CA TRP A 105 1.74 -4.49 -1.99
C TRP A 105 2.48 -3.70 -3.07
N ASN A 106 3.79 -3.88 -3.28
CA ASN A 106 4.54 -3.27 -4.36
C ASN A 106 4.92 -4.30 -5.42
N ALA A 107 4.87 -3.89 -6.68
CA ALA A 107 5.23 -4.77 -7.77
C ALA A 107 6.73 -5.13 -7.68
N PRO A 108 7.10 -6.41 -7.86
CA PRO A 108 8.50 -6.78 -8.02
C PRO A 108 9.07 -6.15 -9.28
N ASP A 109 10.29 -5.63 -9.18
CA ASP A 109 11.09 -5.11 -10.27
C ASP A 109 12.51 -5.69 -10.25
N ILE A 110 13.26 -5.44 -11.31
CA ILE A 110 14.62 -5.97 -11.52
C ILE A 110 15.59 -5.43 -10.45
N GLU A 111 15.34 -4.21 -9.98
CA GLU A 111 16.16 -3.54 -8.96
C GLU A 111 15.83 -3.99 -7.53
N GLY A 112 14.76 -4.77 -7.34
CA GLY A 112 14.33 -5.23 -6.02
C GLY A 112 13.79 -4.10 -5.13
N ASN A 113 13.24 -3.02 -5.69
CA ASN A 113 12.74 -1.85 -4.94
C ASN A 113 11.56 -2.16 -4.00
N HIS A 114 10.96 -3.34 -4.14
CA HIS A 114 9.96 -3.88 -3.22
C HIS A 114 10.58 -4.45 -1.93
N TYR A 115 11.88 -4.73 -1.89
CA TYR A 115 12.62 -5.06 -0.67
C TYR A 115 13.16 -3.79 -0.02
N TRP A 116 12.75 -3.56 1.22
CA TRP A 116 13.05 -2.36 1.97
C TRP A 116 14.02 -2.67 3.09
N ASP A 117 14.99 -1.80 3.28
CA ASP A 117 15.82 -1.83 4.49
C ASP A 117 15.04 -1.40 5.74
N ALA A 118 15.64 -1.58 6.92
CA ALA A 118 15.03 -1.22 8.21
C ALA A 118 14.57 0.25 8.27
N HIS A 119 15.38 1.17 7.73
CA HIS A 119 15.07 2.60 7.71
C HIS A 119 13.83 2.90 6.87
N ARG A 120 13.76 2.40 5.63
CA ARG A 120 12.60 2.60 4.74
C ARG A 120 11.36 1.94 5.32
N THR A 121 11.51 0.77 5.94
CA THR A 121 10.42 0.04 6.60
C THR A 121 9.86 0.85 7.77
N LEU A 122 10.71 1.37 8.66
CA LEU A 122 10.30 2.22 9.79
C LEU A 122 9.63 3.51 9.32
N ALA A 123 10.18 4.16 8.28
CA ALA A 123 9.60 5.38 7.73
C ALA A 123 8.20 5.15 7.13
N ALA A 124 8.03 4.08 6.35
CA ALA A 124 6.73 3.72 5.79
C ALA A 124 5.74 3.31 6.89
N PHE A 125 6.19 2.53 7.88
CA PHE A 125 5.37 2.13 9.03
C PHE A 125 4.83 3.36 9.76
N HIS A 126 5.71 4.30 10.13
CA HIS A 126 5.35 5.55 10.77
C HIS A 126 4.25 6.31 10.00
N VAL A 127 4.40 6.46 8.68
CA VAL A 127 3.41 7.14 7.85
C VAL A 127 2.09 6.36 7.77
N TYR A 128 2.13 5.04 7.58
CA TYR A 128 0.89 4.26 7.47
C TYR A 128 0.04 4.29 8.75
N VAL A 129 0.63 4.38 9.94
CA VAL A 129 -0.14 4.60 11.19
C VAL A 129 -0.89 5.93 11.16
N HIS A 130 -0.27 6.99 10.65
CA HIS A 130 -0.91 8.30 10.51
C HIS A 130 -2.02 8.28 9.46
N LEU A 131 -1.77 7.62 8.33
CA LEU A 131 -2.77 7.45 7.28
C LEU A 131 -3.95 6.59 7.72
N ALA A 132 -3.71 5.57 8.55
CA ALA A 132 -4.77 4.76 9.14
C ALA A 132 -5.74 5.62 9.95
N LEU A 133 -5.23 6.49 10.82
CA LEU A 133 -6.04 7.40 11.61
C LEU A 133 -6.80 8.41 10.72
N LEU A 134 -6.13 9.01 9.73
CA LEU A 134 -6.76 9.94 8.78
C LEU A 134 -7.91 9.27 8.03
N CYS A 135 -7.66 8.13 7.40
CA CYS A 135 -8.67 7.43 6.61
C CYS A 135 -9.83 6.96 7.49
N LEU A 136 -9.56 6.50 8.71
CA LEU A 136 -10.59 6.05 9.64
C LEU A 136 -11.54 7.20 10.01
N LEU A 137 -11.01 8.39 10.28
CA LEU A 137 -11.83 9.56 10.58
C LEU A 137 -12.54 10.10 9.34
N ALA A 138 -11.87 10.08 8.18
CA ALA A 138 -12.46 10.46 6.91
C ALA A 138 -13.70 9.60 6.59
N GLU A 139 -13.57 8.28 6.63
CA GLU A 139 -14.67 7.33 6.39
C GLU A 139 -15.84 7.53 7.37
N ARG A 140 -15.55 7.81 8.64
CA ARG A 140 -16.59 8.07 9.66
C ARG A 140 -17.32 9.40 9.47
N GLN A 141 -16.63 10.41 8.92
CA GLN A 141 -17.15 11.77 8.80
C GLN A 141 -17.54 12.13 7.35
N GLU A 142 -17.45 11.20 6.40
CA GLU A 142 -17.69 11.47 4.98
C GLU A 142 -19.05 12.14 4.76
N ALA A 143 -20.12 11.58 5.33
CA ALA A 143 -21.47 12.11 5.17
C ALA A 143 -21.61 13.56 5.68
N ALA A 144 -20.95 13.90 6.79
CA ALA A 144 -21.00 15.24 7.37
C ALA A 144 -20.16 16.25 6.58
N LEU A 145 -19.07 15.79 5.96
CA LEU A 145 -18.08 16.64 5.29
C LEU A 145 -18.29 16.71 3.76
N ALA A 146 -19.12 15.84 3.19
CA ALA A 146 -19.35 15.74 1.74
C ALA A 146 -19.86 17.05 1.12
N SER A 147 -20.72 17.80 1.82
CA SER A 147 -21.22 19.09 1.34
C SER A 147 -20.13 20.14 1.18
N GLN A 148 -19.08 20.07 2.01
CA GLN A 148 -17.99 21.04 2.03
C GLN A 148 -16.78 20.59 1.20
N TYR A 149 -16.49 19.29 1.13
CA TYR A 149 -15.26 18.76 0.52
C TYR A 149 -15.50 17.82 -0.67
N GLY A 150 -16.75 17.48 -0.96
CA GLY A 150 -17.12 16.44 -1.92
C GLY A 150 -17.05 15.03 -1.31
N PRO A 151 -17.51 13.99 -2.01
CA PRO A 151 -17.38 12.61 -1.55
C PRO A 151 -15.90 12.16 -1.58
N ILE A 152 -15.56 11.17 -0.75
CA ILE A 152 -14.22 10.56 -0.75
C ILE A 152 -14.00 9.80 -2.07
N GLY A 153 -15.00 9.03 -2.52
CA GLY A 153 -14.92 8.25 -3.76
C GLY A 153 -13.70 7.32 -3.77
N GLN A 154 -12.93 7.34 -4.87
CA GLN A 154 -11.71 6.54 -5.02
C GLN A 154 -10.42 7.35 -4.74
N HIS A 155 -10.54 8.50 -4.06
CA HIS A 155 -9.44 9.45 -3.91
C HIS A 155 -8.56 9.21 -2.68
N MET A 156 -8.95 8.28 -1.80
CA MET A 156 -8.17 7.89 -0.64
C MET A 156 -7.91 6.38 -0.63
N SER A 157 -6.81 5.99 0.02
CA SER A 157 -6.36 4.59 0.10
C SER A 157 -7.32 3.70 0.91
N GLY A 158 -8.00 4.27 1.91
CA GLY A 158 -8.89 3.59 2.84
C GLY A 158 -8.19 3.11 4.12
N SER A 159 -8.91 3.12 5.24
CA SER A 159 -8.37 2.87 6.58
C SER A 159 -7.85 1.45 6.73
N ARG A 160 -8.61 0.47 6.25
CA ARG A 160 -8.24 -0.95 6.36
C ARG A 160 -6.89 -1.24 5.72
N ARG A 161 -6.67 -0.75 4.48
CA ARG A 161 -5.39 -0.92 3.77
C ARG A 161 -4.23 -0.25 4.50
N ALA A 162 -4.43 0.96 5.03
CA ALA A 162 -3.39 1.65 5.78
C ALA A 162 -3.04 0.92 7.08
N ILE A 163 -4.03 0.44 7.84
CA ILE A 163 -3.82 -0.34 9.07
C ILE A 163 -3.08 -1.64 8.76
N ASP A 164 -3.51 -2.36 7.72
CA ASP A 164 -2.92 -3.63 7.31
C ASP A 164 -1.45 -3.52 6.94
N ARG A 165 -1.12 -2.52 6.11
CA ARG A 165 0.27 -2.23 5.75
C ARG A 165 1.08 -1.80 6.96
N ALA A 166 0.53 -0.95 7.82
CA ALA A 166 1.20 -0.52 9.03
C ALA A 166 1.50 -1.71 9.95
N ARG A 167 0.50 -2.56 10.22
CA ARG A 167 0.65 -3.73 11.09
C ARG A 167 1.68 -4.70 10.54
N TYR A 168 1.62 -5.01 9.25
CA TYR A 168 2.62 -5.86 8.60
C TYR A 168 4.03 -5.29 8.76
N LEU A 169 4.25 -4.00 8.50
CA LEU A 169 5.58 -3.41 8.65
C LEU A 169 6.05 -3.40 10.11
N GLY A 170 5.17 -3.12 11.07
CA GLY A 170 5.50 -3.19 12.50
C GLY A 170 5.90 -4.60 12.93
N GLU A 171 5.16 -5.62 12.49
CA GLU A 171 5.49 -7.02 12.75
C GLU A 171 6.81 -7.44 12.07
N GLN A 172 7.08 -6.96 10.86
CA GLN A 172 8.35 -7.19 10.16
C GLN A 172 9.53 -6.45 10.81
N LEU A 173 9.31 -5.29 11.40
CA LEU A 173 10.33 -4.59 12.19
C LEU A 173 10.71 -5.42 13.43
N HIS A 174 9.75 -6.06 14.11
CA HIS A 174 10.05 -6.96 15.22
C HIS A 174 10.69 -8.29 14.79
N GLY A 175 10.12 -8.94 13.78
CA GLY A 175 10.52 -10.29 13.39
C GLY A 175 11.82 -10.33 12.57
N THR A 176 12.06 -9.31 11.75
CA THR A 176 13.08 -9.34 10.70
C THR A 176 14.16 -8.28 10.92
N ALA A 177 13.77 -7.03 11.22
CA ALA A 177 14.69 -5.89 11.25
C ALA A 177 15.00 -5.36 12.66
N TRP A 178 14.62 -6.09 13.71
CA TRP A 178 14.73 -5.60 15.09
C TRP A 178 16.17 -5.29 15.51
N PRO A 179 17.18 -6.13 15.18
CA PRO A 179 18.58 -5.82 15.50
C PRO A 179 19.07 -4.49 14.90
N GLU A 180 18.53 -4.10 13.73
CA GLU A 180 18.92 -2.89 12.98
C GLU A 180 18.39 -1.60 13.61
N LEU A 181 17.43 -1.70 14.53
CA LEU A 181 16.84 -0.54 15.20
C LEU A 181 17.67 -0.13 16.42
N GLY A 182 17.92 1.17 16.57
CA GLY A 182 18.45 1.72 17.80
C GLY A 182 17.37 1.81 18.88
N LEU A 183 17.74 2.29 20.07
CA LEU A 183 16.81 2.38 21.21
C LEU A 183 15.56 3.22 20.87
N ALA A 184 15.74 4.38 20.26
CA ALA A 184 14.62 5.25 19.88
C ALA A 184 13.75 4.61 18.79
N GLY A 185 14.36 3.88 17.85
CA GLY A 185 13.64 3.15 16.80
C GLY A 185 12.72 2.09 17.39
N ARG A 186 13.23 1.27 18.31
CA ARG A 186 12.46 0.22 19.01
C ARG A 186 11.30 0.81 19.81
N GLN A 187 11.56 1.82 20.62
CA GLN A 187 10.52 2.51 21.41
C GLN A 187 9.43 3.11 20.53
N MET A 188 9.82 3.73 19.41
CA MET A 188 8.88 4.27 18.44
C MET A 188 8.06 3.16 17.77
N THR A 189 8.69 2.02 17.44
CA THR A 189 7.99 0.87 16.85
C THR A 189 6.94 0.31 17.80
N ASP A 190 7.30 0.06 19.05
CA ASP A 190 6.39 -0.44 20.09
C ASP A 190 5.21 0.52 20.29
N TRP A 191 5.50 1.82 20.48
CA TRP A 191 4.48 2.84 20.68
C TRP A 191 3.50 2.95 19.50
N LEU A 192 4.00 2.88 18.26
CA LEU A 192 3.14 2.92 17.07
C LEU A 192 2.28 1.66 16.92
N LEU A 193 2.76 0.49 17.36
CA LEU A 193 1.96 -0.73 17.42
C LEU A 193 0.86 -0.62 18.47
N ASP A 194 1.12 -0.02 19.63
CA ASP A 194 0.09 0.27 20.63
C ASP A 194 -0.99 1.21 20.09
N VAL A 195 -0.58 2.25 19.36
CA VAL A 195 -1.52 3.13 18.66
C VAL A 195 -2.36 2.34 17.65
N LEU A 196 -1.76 1.46 16.85
CA LEU A 196 -2.51 0.61 15.93
C LEU A 196 -3.48 -0.34 16.64
N ASN A 197 -3.11 -0.88 17.80
CA ASN A 197 -4.00 -1.71 18.59
C ASN A 197 -5.24 -0.93 19.07
N ALA A 198 -5.10 0.37 19.34
CA ALA A 198 -6.24 1.24 19.65
C ALA A 198 -7.10 1.60 18.42
N LEU A 199 -6.50 1.68 17.22
CA LEU A 199 -7.21 2.01 15.98
C LEU A 199 -7.92 0.80 15.36
N ASP A 200 -7.34 -0.38 15.47
CA ASP A 200 -7.75 -1.58 14.74
C ASP A 200 -8.72 -2.46 15.54
N THR A 201 -10.02 -2.17 15.38
CA THR A 201 -11.10 -2.95 16.02
C THR A 201 -11.36 -4.31 15.37
N ARG A 202 -10.75 -4.60 14.21
CA ARG A 202 -10.93 -5.84 13.44
C ARG A 202 -9.56 -6.39 13.06
N ARG A 203 -8.75 -6.65 14.09
CA ARG A 203 -7.38 -7.09 13.92
C ARG A 203 -7.36 -8.46 13.25
N ARG A 204 -6.63 -8.54 12.13
CA ARG A 204 -6.30 -9.83 11.50
C ARG A 204 -5.29 -10.60 12.34
N PRO A 205 -5.32 -11.94 12.32
CA PRO A 205 -4.30 -12.75 12.98
C PRO A 205 -2.89 -12.42 12.45
N GLY A 206 -1.89 -12.53 13.33
CA GLY A 206 -0.49 -12.26 12.96
C GLY A 206 -0.01 -13.19 11.85
N GLY A 207 0.66 -12.66 10.84
CA GLY A 207 1.13 -13.43 9.68
C GLY A 207 0.12 -13.57 8.52
N ALA A 208 -1.11 -13.09 8.67
CA ALA A 208 -2.05 -13.01 7.55
C ALA A 208 -1.54 -11.98 6.52
N THR A 209 -1.18 -12.42 5.30
CA THR A 209 -0.67 -11.47 4.26
C THR A 209 -1.42 -11.52 2.93
N VAL A 210 -2.35 -12.45 2.74
CA VAL A 210 -3.12 -12.61 1.49
C VAL A 210 -3.77 -11.30 1.05
N HIS A 211 -4.37 -10.55 1.98
CA HIS A 211 -5.00 -9.26 1.70
C HIS A 211 -4.04 -8.22 1.08
N LEU A 212 -2.77 -8.20 1.50
CA LEU A 212 -1.75 -7.27 0.96
C LEU A 212 -1.37 -7.63 -0.49
N LEU A 213 -1.33 -8.92 -0.80
CA LEU A 213 -1.07 -9.44 -2.14
C LEU A 213 -2.25 -9.17 -3.08
N LEU A 214 -3.48 -9.37 -2.58
CA LEU A 214 -4.69 -9.11 -3.35
C LEU A 214 -4.89 -7.61 -3.62
N ASP A 215 -4.50 -6.73 -2.69
CA ASP A 215 -4.43 -5.28 -2.90
C ASP A 215 -3.56 -4.92 -4.13
N LEU A 216 -2.37 -5.53 -4.24
CA LEU A 216 -1.49 -5.34 -5.39
C LEU A 216 -2.15 -5.86 -6.67
N TYR A 217 -2.67 -7.08 -6.60
CA TYR A 217 -3.27 -7.77 -7.73
C TYR A 217 -4.50 -7.00 -8.27
N GLU A 218 -5.37 -6.52 -7.39
CA GLU A 218 -6.54 -5.69 -7.74
C GLU A 218 -6.12 -4.41 -8.48
N ARG A 219 -5.17 -3.67 -7.91
CA ARG A 219 -4.70 -2.42 -8.52
C ARG A 219 -4.06 -2.67 -9.89
N GLN A 220 -3.33 -3.76 -10.04
CA GLN A 220 -2.74 -4.17 -11.31
C GLN A 220 -3.79 -4.63 -12.33
N SER A 221 -4.88 -5.27 -11.91
CA SER A 221 -6.00 -5.59 -12.80
C SER A 221 -6.60 -4.32 -13.40
N ARG A 222 -6.84 -3.28 -12.60
CA ARG A 222 -7.37 -2.00 -13.09
C ARG A 222 -6.42 -1.32 -14.10
N LYS A 223 -5.10 -1.45 -13.88
CA LYS A 223 -4.09 -0.96 -14.83
C LYS A 223 -4.13 -1.72 -16.14
N LEU A 224 -4.28 -3.06 -16.09
CA LEU A 224 -4.45 -3.88 -17.29
C LEU A 224 -5.71 -3.47 -18.07
N ASP A 225 -6.84 -3.27 -17.40
CA ASP A 225 -8.09 -2.83 -18.05
C ASP A 225 -7.89 -1.49 -18.77
N THR A 226 -7.22 -0.55 -18.10
CA THR A 226 -6.91 0.77 -18.67
C THR A 226 -5.97 0.65 -19.87
N TYR A 227 -4.95 -0.20 -19.78
CA TYR A 227 -3.98 -0.44 -20.85
C TYR A 227 -4.65 -1.05 -22.09
N LEU A 228 -5.48 -2.07 -21.91
CA LEU A 228 -6.20 -2.75 -23.00
C LEU A 228 -7.29 -1.88 -23.64
N ALA A 229 -7.86 -0.94 -22.90
CA ALA A 229 -8.77 0.05 -23.46
C ALA A 229 -8.06 1.06 -24.39
N GLN A 230 -6.76 1.28 -24.19
CA GLN A 230 -5.96 2.26 -24.95
C GLN A 230 -5.20 1.64 -26.12
N GLN A 231 -4.83 0.37 -26.00
CA GLN A 231 -4.03 -0.34 -27.00
C GLN A 231 -4.72 -1.64 -27.41
N PRO A 232 -4.71 -2.00 -28.71
CA PRO A 232 -5.17 -3.32 -29.12
C PRO A 232 -4.35 -4.39 -28.39
N PRO A 233 -4.99 -5.47 -27.90
CA PRO A 233 -4.30 -6.49 -27.14
C PRO A 233 -3.14 -7.08 -27.96
N PRO A 234 -2.04 -7.50 -27.32
CA PRO A 234 -1.08 -8.41 -27.94
C PRO A 234 -1.80 -9.65 -28.49
N ARG A 235 -1.13 -10.43 -29.34
CA ARG A 235 -1.66 -11.71 -29.86
C ARG A 235 -2.41 -12.48 -28.77
N SER A 236 -3.66 -12.85 -29.06
CA SER A 236 -4.65 -13.45 -28.15
C SER A 236 -4.10 -14.60 -27.31
N ASP A 237 -3.25 -15.42 -27.93
CA ASP A 237 -2.76 -16.68 -27.34
C ASP A 237 -1.91 -16.44 -26.08
N THR A 238 -1.20 -15.31 -26.03
CA THR A 238 -0.40 -14.95 -24.84
C THR A 238 -1.30 -14.62 -23.65
N LEU A 239 -2.37 -13.87 -23.87
CA LEU A 239 -3.27 -13.45 -22.79
C LEU A 239 -4.09 -14.63 -22.28
N ALA A 240 -4.57 -15.50 -23.19
CA ALA A 240 -5.27 -16.73 -22.82
C ALA A 240 -4.37 -17.65 -21.97
N ALA A 241 -3.11 -17.86 -22.37
CA ALA A 241 -2.17 -18.66 -21.59
C ALA A 241 -1.89 -18.08 -20.19
N GLN A 242 -1.92 -16.75 -20.01
CA GLN A 242 -1.82 -16.17 -18.66
C GLN A 242 -3.09 -16.36 -17.85
N ALA A 243 -4.26 -16.18 -18.48
CA ALA A 243 -5.55 -16.43 -17.84
C ALA A 243 -5.63 -17.85 -17.29
N GLU A 244 -5.32 -18.85 -18.12
CA GLU A 244 -5.32 -20.27 -17.73
C GLU A 244 -4.38 -20.55 -16.56
N ARG A 245 -3.17 -19.97 -16.58
CA ARG A 245 -2.16 -20.17 -15.54
C ARG A 245 -2.60 -19.59 -14.20
N GLU A 246 -3.09 -18.35 -14.18
CA GLU A 246 -3.55 -17.70 -12.94
C GLU A 246 -4.76 -18.45 -12.36
N LEU A 247 -5.70 -18.91 -13.22
CA LEU A 247 -6.83 -19.73 -12.78
C LEU A 247 -6.37 -21.08 -12.24
N ALA A 248 -5.40 -21.75 -12.88
CA ALA A 248 -4.86 -23.02 -12.40
C ALA A 248 -4.21 -22.90 -11.02
N GLN A 249 -3.32 -21.93 -10.82
CA GLN A 249 -2.69 -21.67 -9.52
C GLN A 249 -3.73 -21.31 -8.45
N THR A 250 -4.75 -20.54 -8.82
CA THR A 250 -5.85 -20.19 -7.90
C THR A 250 -6.67 -21.42 -7.50
N ARG A 251 -7.01 -22.31 -8.45
CA ARG A 251 -7.73 -23.56 -8.14
C ARG A 251 -6.93 -24.44 -7.18
N GLU A 252 -5.62 -24.57 -7.41
CA GLU A 252 -4.74 -25.33 -6.54
C GLU A 252 -4.67 -24.72 -5.12
N ALA A 253 -4.50 -23.39 -5.00
CA ALA A 253 -4.50 -22.71 -3.72
C ALA A 253 -5.84 -22.86 -2.97
N LEU A 254 -6.97 -22.74 -3.68
CA LEU A 254 -8.30 -22.94 -3.11
C LEU A 254 -8.51 -24.40 -2.67
N HIS A 255 -8.03 -25.36 -3.45
CA HIS A 255 -8.12 -26.79 -3.11
C HIS A 255 -7.39 -27.11 -1.79
N MET A 256 -6.19 -26.56 -1.58
CA MET A 256 -5.47 -26.68 -0.30
C MET A 256 -6.23 -26.10 0.90
N LEU A 257 -7.24 -25.28 0.63
CA LEU A 257 -8.09 -24.63 1.63
C LEU A 257 -9.50 -25.20 1.66
N ASP A 258 -9.78 -26.34 1.01
CA ASP A 258 -11.13 -26.92 0.89
C ASP A 258 -12.16 -25.92 0.33
N ARG A 259 -11.74 -25.11 -0.65
CA ARG A 259 -12.57 -24.15 -1.38
C ARG A 259 -12.54 -24.47 -2.86
N GLU A 260 -13.57 -24.03 -3.57
CA GLU A 260 -13.67 -24.16 -5.02
C GLU A 260 -13.69 -22.80 -5.69
N LEU A 261 -13.16 -22.75 -6.90
CA LEU A 261 -13.26 -21.57 -7.76
C LEU A 261 -14.72 -21.44 -8.25
N PRO A 262 -15.37 -20.28 -8.11
CA PRO A 262 -16.74 -20.09 -8.59
C PRO A 262 -16.88 -20.48 -10.07
N PRO A 263 -17.99 -21.10 -10.50
CA PRO A 263 -18.20 -21.49 -11.90
C PRO A 263 -18.21 -20.27 -12.83
N ALA A 264 -17.81 -20.46 -14.09
CA ALA A 264 -17.73 -19.40 -15.10
C ALA A 264 -18.19 -19.90 -16.48
N ALA A 265 -18.54 -18.98 -17.37
CA ALA A 265 -18.73 -19.29 -18.79
C ALA A 265 -17.37 -19.56 -19.46
N GLN A 266 -17.31 -20.48 -20.44
CA GLN A 266 -16.05 -20.85 -21.13
C GLN A 266 -15.32 -19.64 -21.76
N GLU A 267 -16.05 -18.63 -22.22
CA GLU A 267 -15.50 -17.40 -22.77
C GLU A 267 -14.69 -16.58 -21.73
N GLN A 268 -15.01 -16.72 -20.45
CA GLN A 268 -14.34 -16.02 -19.35
C GLN A 268 -12.99 -16.64 -18.98
N GLU A 269 -12.74 -17.90 -19.35
CA GLU A 269 -11.50 -18.60 -18.99
C GLU A 269 -10.31 -18.19 -19.86
N HIS A 270 -10.57 -17.69 -21.06
CA HIS A 270 -9.53 -17.28 -22.02
C HIS A 270 -9.32 -15.76 -22.06
N ASN A 271 -10.13 -14.99 -21.34
CA ASN A 271 -10.05 -13.53 -21.26
C ASN A 271 -9.31 -13.14 -19.97
N TRP A 272 -8.06 -12.65 -20.09
CA TRP A 272 -7.21 -12.38 -18.92
C TRP A 272 -7.82 -11.38 -17.94
N PRO A 273 -8.34 -10.19 -18.33
CA PRO A 273 -9.11 -9.34 -17.43
C PRO A 273 -10.23 -10.05 -16.64
N GLN A 274 -11.05 -10.86 -17.32
CA GLN A 274 -12.15 -11.57 -16.68
C GLN A 274 -11.66 -12.68 -15.75
N ALA A 275 -10.61 -13.41 -16.14
CA ALA A 275 -9.95 -14.39 -15.29
C ALA A 275 -9.42 -13.74 -14.00
N ARG A 276 -8.79 -12.56 -14.09
CA ARG A 276 -8.30 -11.81 -12.93
C ARG A 276 -9.44 -11.38 -11.99
N GLN A 277 -10.57 -10.94 -12.54
CA GLN A 277 -11.74 -10.61 -11.73
C GLN A 277 -12.26 -11.85 -10.98
N ARG A 278 -12.28 -13.01 -11.63
CA ARG A 278 -12.68 -14.29 -11.02
C ARG A 278 -11.70 -14.73 -9.92
N VAL A 279 -10.39 -14.58 -10.14
CA VAL A 279 -9.37 -14.82 -9.11
C VAL A 279 -9.60 -13.92 -7.89
N LEU A 280 -9.83 -12.62 -8.10
CA LEU A 280 -10.16 -11.69 -7.01
C LEU A 280 -11.43 -12.11 -6.27
N GLN A 281 -12.50 -12.41 -6.99
CA GLN A 281 -13.78 -12.84 -6.38
C GLN A 281 -13.62 -14.11 -5.53
N ALA A 282 -12.75 -15.03 -5.93
CA ALA A 282 -12.53 -16.28 -5.22
C ALA A 282 -11.58 -16.14 -4.02
N LEU A 283 -10.52 -15.33 -4.15
CA LEU A 283 -9.50 -15.18 -3.12
C LEU A 283 -9.82 -14.09 -2.09
N TRP A 284 -10.59 -13.06 -2.45
CA TRP A 284 -10.89 -11.94 -1.53
C TRP A 284 -11.62 -12.38 -0.25
N PRO A 285 -12.62 -13.28 -0.29
CA PRO A 285 -13.24 -13.77 0.95
C PRO A 285 -12.26 -14.45 1.91
N LEU A 286 -11.15 -15.00 1.41
CA LEU A 286 -10.10 -15.59 2.26
C LEU A 286 -9.40 -14.51 3.09
N ALA A 287 -9.25 -13.29 2.57
CA ALA A 287 -8.65 -12.18 3.31
C ALA A 287 -9.51 -11.68 4.50
N GLU A 288 -10.75 -12.17 4.61
CA GLU A 288 -11.74 -11.83 5.63
C GLU A 288 -12.09 -13.03 6.53
N ASP A 289 -11.58 -14.24 6.24
CA ASP A 289 -11.84 -15.45 7.02
C ASP A 289 -10.87 -15.54 8.21
N ASP A 290 -11.37 -15.25 9.41
CA ASP A 290 -10.59 -15.24 10.66
C ASP A 290 -9.99 -16.61 11.00
N ASN A 291 -10.60 -17.71 10.53
CA ASN A 291 -10.15 -19.07 10.80
C ASN A 291 -9.25 -19.62 9.68
N LEU A 292 -8.96 -18.82 8.66
CA LEU A 292 -8.20 -19.28 7.49
C LEU A 292 -6.82 -19.82 7.88
N MET A 293 -6.16 -19.15 8.83
CA MET A 293 -4.82 -19.51 9.28
C MET A 293 -4.76 -20.81 10.07
N GLU A 294 -5.90 -21.28 10.60
CA GLU A 294 -5.97 -22.54 11.34
C GLU A 294 -6.00 -23.75 10.40
N ARG A 295 -6.22 -23.54 9.10
CA ARG A 295 -6.23 -24.62 8.10
C ARG A 295 -4.81 -25.10 7.84
N SER A 296 -4.62 -26.42 7.86
CA SER A 296 -3.31 -27.05 7.66
C SER A 296 -2.65 -26.73 6.32
N GLY A 297 -3.45 -26.47 5.27
CA GLY A 297 -2.96 -26.10 3.94
C GLY A 297 -2.69 -24.59 3.75
N TYR A 298 -2.95 -23.75 4.76
CA TYR A 298 -2.83 -22.30 4.62
C TYR A 298 -1.42 -21.82 4.25
N PRO A 299 -0.32 -22.28 4.91
CA PRO A 299 1.02 -21.80 4.56
C PRO A 299 1.39 -22.08 3.10
N GLN A 300 1.01 -23.25 2.58
CA GLN A 300 1.24 -23.64 1.18
C GLN A 300 0.37 -22.82 0.23
N ALA A 301 -0.92 -22.65 0.53
CA ALA A 301 -1.83 -21.83 -0.26
C ALA A 301 -1.37 -20.36 -0.32
N GLN A 302 -0.98 -19.79 0.82
CA GLN A 302 -0.43 -18.44 0.91
C GLN A 302 0.84 -18.27 0.06
N THR A 303 1.73 -19.25 0.09
CA THR A 303 2.94 -19.27 -0.74
C THR A 303 2.60 -19.30 -2.23
N LEU A 304 1.64 -20.14 -2.63
CA LEU A 304 1.20 -20.25 -4.01
C LEU A 304 0.52 -18.97 -4.51
N ILE A 305 -0.32 -18.34 -3.69
CA ILE A 305 -0.94 -17.04 -3.99
C ILE A 305 0.14 -15.96 -4.16
N ALA A 306 1.15 -15.93 -3.29
CA ALA A 306 2.26 -14.98 -3.40
C ALA A 306 3.04 -15.16 -4.71
N GLN A 307 3.34 -16.41 -5.09
CA GLN A 307 4.02 -16.74 -6.35
C GLN A 307 3.19 -16.31 -7.56
N MET A 308 1.89 -16.62 -7.56
CA MET A 308 0.95 -16.20 -8.62
C MET A 308 0.96 -14.68 -8.79
N VAL A 309 0.78 -13.92 -7.71
CA VAL A 309 0.74 -12.44 -7.76
C VAL A 309 2.08 -11.85 -8.24
N GLN A 310 3.21 -12.40 -7.79
CA GLN A 310 4.54 -11.95 -8.23
C GLN A 310 4.79 -12.26 -9.70
N GLN A 311 4.44 -13.46 -10.16
CA GLN A 311 4.57 -13.86 -11.55
C GLN A 311 3.71 -12.97 -12.45
N SER A 312 2.45 -12.76 -12.06
CA SER A 312 1.51 -11.90 -12.75
C SER A 312 2.02 -10.46 -12.84
N SER A 313 2.57 -9.92 -11.75
CA SER A 313 3.20 -8.58 -11.75
C SER A 313 4.32 -8.45 -12.78
N ARG A 314 5.21 -9.45 -12.86
CA ARG A 314 6.32 -9.45 -13.83
C ARG A 314 5.81 -9.50 -15.27
N GLN A 315 4.75 -10.25 -15.53
CA GLN A 315 4.14 -10.37 -16.85
C GLN A 315 3.48 -9.05 -17.28
N LEU A 316 2.76 -8.39 -16.37
CA LEU A 316 2.20 -7.06 -16.63
C LEU A 316 3.29 -6.02 -16.85
N GLY A 317 4.40 -6.11 -16.11
CA GLY A 317 5.59 -5.29 -16.34
C GLY A 317 6.19 -5.51 -17.73
N ALA A 318 6.36 -6.76 -18.14
CA ALA A 318 6.87 -7.12 -19.47
C ALA A 318 5.94 -6.69 -20.61
N LEU A 319 4.62 -6.63 -20.34
CA LEU A 319 3.63 -6.10 -21.26
C LEU A 319 3.63 -4.56 -21.36
N GLY A 320 4.29 -3.87 -20.42
CA GLY A 320 4.21 -2.40 -20.32
C GLY A 320 2.93 -1.88 -19.68
N ALA A 321 2.07 -2.77 -19.16
CA ALA A 321 0.79 -2.41 -18.53
C ALA A 321 0.96 -1.74 -17.15
N LEU A 322 2.17 -1.72 -16.58
CA LEU A 322 2.45 -1.11 -15.28
C LEU A 322 3.02 0.32 -15.34
N GLY A 323 3.39 0.80 -16.53
CA GLY A 323 4.03 2.09 -16.79
C GLY A 323 3.10 3.31 -16.76
#